data_AF-A0A0B8P2Q8-F1
#
_entry.id   AF-A0A0B8P2Q8-F1
#
_cell.length_a   1.000
_cell.length_b   1.000
_cell.length_c   1.000
_cell.angle_alpha   90.00
_cell.angle_beta   90.00
_cell.angle_gamma   90.00
#
_symmetry.space_group_name_H-M   'P 1'
#
loop_
_entity.id
_entity.type
_entity.pdbx_description
1 polymer ?
#
loop_
_entity_poly.entity_id
_entity_poly.type
_entity_poly.pdbx_seq_one_letter_code
_entity_poly.pdbx_strand_id
1 'polypeptide(L)' 'MSINLSNLPVEEKYRVELDKQASYLVWKVKNSQGTEIEISEQRMKLNSEQHIAWFDESVAKYRQMMGV' A
#
# COMPACT_ATOMS: atom_id res chain seq x y z
N MET A 1 1.80 -23.41 7.65
CA MET A 1 1.34 -23.46 6.24
C MET A 1 2.13 -22.44 5.45
N SER A 2 2.79 -22.85 4.36
CA SER A 2 3.45 -21.92 3.43
C SER A 2 2.45 -21.52 2.34
N ILE A 3 2.25 -20.22 2.15
CA ILE A 3 1.45 -19.69 1.03
C ILE A 3 2.43 -19.35 -0.09
N ASN A 4 2.21 -19.90 -1.29
CA ASN A 4 3.01 -19.57 -2.47
C ASN A 4 2.41 -18.35 -3.17
N LEU A 5 3.04 -17.18 -2.96
CA LEU A 5 2.60 -15.91 -3.55
C LEU A 5 2.60 -15.91 -5.08
N SER A 6 3.45 -16.73 -5.71
CA SER A 6 3.53 -16.85 -7.17
C SER A 6 2.30 -17.54 -7.77
N ASN A 7 1.56 -18.33 -6.99
CA ASN A 7 0.37 -19.03 -7.46
C ASN A 7 -0.93 -18.27 -7.21
N LEU A 8 -0.86 -17.08 -6.60
CA LEU A 8 -2.04 -16.27 -6.34
C LEU A 8 -2.72 -15.82 -7.64
N PRO A 9 -4.06 -15.66 -7.62
CA PRO A 9 -4.78 -14.94 -8.66
C PRO A 9 -4.17 -13.55 -8.90
N VAL A 10 -4.37 -13.02 -10.12
CA VAL A 10 -3.81 -11.72 -10.52
C VAL A 10 -4.23 -10.59 -9.57
N GLU A 11 -5.51 -10.55 -9.19
CA GLU A 11 -6.02 -9.53 -8.25
C GLU A 11 -5.38 -9.63 -6.86
N GLU A 12 -5.14 -10.85 -6.37
CA GLU A 12 -4.49 -11.04 -5.07
C GLU A 12 -3.01 -10.65 -5.12
N LYS A 13 -2.32 -10.93 -6.22
CA LYS A 13 -0.96 -10.42 -6.45
C LYS A 13 -0.94 -8.89 -6.48
N TYR A 14 -1.92 -8.27 -7.13
CA TYR A 14 -2.03 -6.82 -7.19
C TYR A 14 -2.29 -6.22 -5.81
N ARG A 15 -3.15 -6.84 -5.00
CA ARG A 15 -3.36 -6.44 -3.60
C ARG A 15 -2.07 -6.50 -2.77
N VAL A 16 -1.27 -7.55 -2.91
CA VAL A 16 0.05 -7.65 -2.24
C VAL A 16 0.98 -6.52 -2.67
N GLU A 17 1.01 -6.18 -3.96
CA GLU A 17 1.83 -5.10 -4.47
C GLU A 17 1.38 -3.73 -3.93
N LEU A 18 0.07 -3.48 -3.81
CA LEU A 18 -0.46 -2.26 -3.21
C LEU A 18 -0.13 -2.15 -1.71
N ASP A 19 -0.26 -3.24 -0.94
CA ASP A 19 0.11 -3.28 0.48
C ASP A 19 1.62 -2.99 0.66
N LYS A 20 2.47 -3.56 -0.21
CA LYS A 20 3.91 -3.26 -0.25
C LYS A 20 4.18 -1.78 -0.51
N GLN A 21 3.55 -1.20 -1.53
CA GLN A 21 3.72 0.22 -1.88
C GLN A 21 3.28 1.14 -0.74
N ALA A 22 2.10 0.88 -0.16
CA ALA A 22 1.60 1.62 0.99
C ALA A 22 2.58 1.59 2.16
N SER A 23 3.10 0.40 2.51
CA SER A 23 4.08 0.24 3.59
C SER A 23 5.34 1.07 3.38
N TYR A 24 5.85 1.08 2.14
CA TYR A 24 7.07 1.82 1.81
C TYR A 24 6.85 3.33 1.83
N LEU A 25 5.71 3.81 1.33
CA LEU A 25 5.38 5.24 1.34
C LEU A 25 5.21 5.76 2.78
N VAL A 26 4.50 5.03 3.64
CA VAL A 26 4.38 5.39 5.06
C VAL A 26 5.73 5.36 5.76
N TRP A 27 6.57 4.36 5.46
CA TRP A 27 7.94 4.32 5.99
C TRP A 27 8.77 5.54 5.56
N LYS A 28 8.65 5.97 4.30
CA LYS A 28 9.33 7.21 3.84
C LYS A 28 8.88 8.43 4.62
N VAL A 29 7.58 8.58 4.87
CA VAL A 29 7.05 9.69 5.69
C VAL A 29 7.60 9.60 7.12
N LYS A 30 7.58 8.42 7.75
CA LYS A 30 8.13 8.21 9.11
C LYS A 30 9.60 8.63 9.23
N ASN A 31 10.38 8.39 8.18
CA ASN A 31 11.83 8.62 8.16
C ASN A 31 12.23 9.95 7.49
N SER A 32 11.27 10.85 7.22
CA SER A 32 11.51 12.12 6.54
C SER A 32 12.20 11.97 5.17
N GLN A 33 11.98 10.83 4.50
CA GLN A 33 12.49 10.52 3.16
C GLN A 33 11.41 10.65 2.07
N GLY A 34 10.24 11.11 2.46
CA GLY A 34 9.13 11.40 1.55
C GLY A 34 8.03 12.15 2.27
N THR A 35 6.98 12.50 1.52
CA THR A 35 5.88 13.32 2.02
C THR A 35 4.51 12.68 1.79
N GLU A 36 3.49 13.21 2.47
CA GLU A 36 2.11 12.79 2.31
C GLU A 36 1.55 13.02 0.89
N ILE A 37 2.19 13.92 0.13
CA ILE A 37 1.87 14.16 -1.28
C ILE A 37 2.13 12.90 -2.10
N GLU A 38 3.21 12.17 -1.84
CA GLU A 38 3.55 10.97 -2.61
C GLU A 38 2.55 9.82 -2.40
N ILE A 39 1.96 9.73 -1.20
CA ILE A 39 0.84 8.81 -0.91
C ILE A 39 -0.38 9.20 -1.73
N SER A 40 -0.70 10.50 -1.76
CA SER A 40 -1.84 11.04 -2.52
C SER A 40 -1.66 10.85 -4.02
N GLU A 41 -0.46 11.12 -4.55
CA GLU A 41 -0.12 10.91 -5.96
C GLU A 41 -0.20 9.44 -6.36
N GLN A 42 0.25 8.51 -5.49
CA GLN A 42 0.12 7.09 -5.77
C GLN A 42 -1.35 6.66 -5.80
N ARG A 43 -2.16 7.14 -4.86
CA ARG A 43 -3.61 6.89 -4.84
C ARG A 43 -4.30 7.39 -6.12
N MET A 44 -3.92 8.56 -6.62
CA MET A 44 -4.50 9.16 -7.84
C MET A 44 -4.20 8.37 -9.12
N LYS A 45 -3.17 7.51 -9.13
CA LYS A 45 -2.84 6.65 -10.28
C LYS A 45 -3.72 5.40 -10.36
N LEU A 46 -4.47 5.08 -9.30
CA LEU A 46 -5.35 3.93 -9.25
C LEU A 46 -6.71 4.28 -9.85
N ASN A 47 -7.18 3.47 -10.79
CA ASN A 47 -8.44 3.72 -11.51
C ASN A 47 -9.61 2.84 -11.03
N SER A 48 -9.33 1.80 -10.24
CA SER A 48 -10.32 0.88 -9.70
C SER A 48 -10.68 1.29 -8.28
N GLU A 49 -11.97 1.42 -7.99
CA GLU A 49 -12.48 1.70 -6.63
C GLU A 49 -11.98 0.67 -5.61
N GLN A 50 -11.91 -0.60 -6.01
CA GLN A 50 -11.41 -1.67 -5.15
C GLN A 50 -9.91 -1.53 -4.85
N HIS A 51 -9.11 -1.16 -5.86
CA HIS A 51 -7.67 -0.96 -5.68
C HIS A 51 -7.39 0.25 -4.80
N ILE A 52 -8.16 1.34 -4.97
CA ILE A 52 -8.12 2.50 -4.09
C ILE A 52 -8.44 2.09 -2.65
N ALA A 53 -9.50 1.32 -2.44
CA ALA A 53 -9.90 0.87 -1.10
C ALA A 53 -8.80 0.02 -0.43
N TRP A 54 -8.18 -0.92 -1.16
CA TRP A 54 -7.08 -1.73 -0.62
C TRP A 54 -5.84 -0.90 -0.28
N PHE A 55 -5.51 0.07 -1.13
CA PHE A 55 -4.38 0.96 -0.88
C PHE A 55 -4.64 1.84 0.36
N ASP A 56 -5.82 2.46 0.44
CA ASP A 56 -6.21 3.32 1.57
C ASP A 56 -6.25 2.52 2.90
N GLU A 57 -6.79 1.29 2.89
CA GLU A 57 -6.77 0.37 4.04
C GLU A 57 -5.34 0.07 4.49
N SER A 58 -4.45 -0.21 3.54
CA SER A 58 -3.04 -0.51 3.81
C SER A 58 -2.30 0.70 4.37
N VAL A 59 -2.51 1.89 3.82
CA VAL A 59 -1.93 3.15 4.34
C VAL A 59 -2.38 3.38 5.77
N ALA A 60 -3.68 3.24 6.06
CA ALA A 60 -4.22 3.41 7.42
C ALA A 60 -3.60 2.42 8.42
N LYS A 61 -3.51 1.14 8.03
CA LYS A 61 -2.84 0.09 8.82
C LYS A 61 -1.39 0.45 9.14
N TYR A 62 -0.59 0.86 8.14
CA TYR A 62 0.82 1.15 8.36
C TYR A 62 1.06 2.45 9.12
N ARG A 63 0.21 3.47 8.95
CA ARG A 63 0.24 4.68 9.79
C ARG A 63 0.06 4.34 11.26
N GLN A 64 -0.95 3.53 11.57
CA GLN A 64 -1.19 3.06 12.93
C GLN A 64 0.00 2.24 13.48
N MET A 65 0.53 1.29 12.69
CA MET A 65 1.67 0.46 13.12
C MET A 65 2.95 1.26 13.34
N MET A 66 3.21 2.27 12.51
CA MET A 66 4.43 3.07 12.55
C MET A 66 4.30 4.32 13.43
N GLY A 67 3.09 4.69 13.87
CA GLY A 67 2.83 5.92 14.63
C GLY A 67 3.16 7.17 13.80
N VAL A 68 2.62 7.22 12.57
CA VAL A 68 2.57 8.38 11.67
C VAL A 68 1.14 8.88 11.65
#